data_AF-A0A437D5C1-F1
#
_entry.id   AF-A0A437D5C1-F1
#
_cell.length_a   1.000
_cell.length_b   1.000
_cell.length_c   1.000
_cell.angle_alpha   90.00
_cell.angle_beta   90.00
_cell.angle_gamma   90.00
#
_symmetry.space_group_name_H-M   'P 1'
#
loop_
_entity.id
_entity.type
_entity.pdbx_description
1 polymer ?
#
loop_
_entity_poly.entity_id
_entity_poly.type
_entity_poly.pdbx_seq_one_letter_code
_entity_poly.pdbx_strand_id
1 'polypeptide(L)'
;MAESQSLQLERAIDEVLKNGNVQILEAFIERSTDQETLTHCSLHFLEKLDELVCKSLDQNDAKAASLGFASLHKLGKLLKLPDGQGLSEFISKGLIQKISL
;
A
#
# COMPACT_ATOMS: atom_id res chain seq x y z
N MET A 1 -2.97 -7.68 -23.39
CA MET A 1 -1.71 -7.98 -22.68
C MET A 1 -1.05 -6.67 -22.26
N ALA A 2 -1.50 -6.03 -21.17
CA ALA A 2 -0.86 -4.82 -20.61
C ALA A 2 -1.30 -4.47 -19.17
N GLU A 3 -1.96 -5.36 -18.42
CA GLU A 3 -2.51 -5.04 -17.09
C GLU A 3 -1.58 -5.38 -15.92
N SER A 4 -0.39 -5.93 -16.17
CA SER A 4 0.43 -6.55 -15.12
C SER A 4 1.47 -5.63 -14.47
N GLN A 5 1.66 -4.41 -14.95
CA GLN A 5 2.72 -3.50 -14.49
C GLN A 5 2.22 -2.43 -13.50
N SER A 6 0.91 -2.17 -13.46
CA SER A 6 0.30 -1.05 -12.72
C SER A 6 0.12 -1.29 -11.22
N LEU A 7 -0.04 -2.55 -10.79
CA LEU A 7 -0.43 -2.94 -9.42
C LEU A 7 0.75 -3.44 -8.57
N GLN A 8 1.96 -2.92 -8.78
CA GLN A 8 3.16 -3.47 -8.13
C GLN A 8 3.16 -3.28 -6.61
N LEU A 9 2.72 -2.12 -6.11
CA LEU A 9 2.60 -1.87 -4.66
C LEU A 9 1.59 -2.81 -4.00
N GLU A 10 0.41 -2.96 -4.61
CA GLU A 10 -0.64 -3.80 -4.06
C GLU A 10 -0.23 -5.28 -4.05
N ARG A 11 0.53 -5.73 -5.06
CA ARG A 11 1.13 -7.06 -5.07
C ARG A 11 2.17 -7.24 -3.97
N ALA A 12 2.99 -6.23 -3.71
CA ALA A 12 3.94 -6.29 -2.60
C ALA A 12 3.20 -6.47 -1.27
N ILE A 13 2.10 -5.74 -1.05
CA ILE A 13 1.24 -5.90 0.13
C ILE A 13 0.61 -7.30 0.18
N ASP A 14 0.07 -7.80 -0.93
CA ASP A 14 -0.50 -9.16 -1.01
C ASP A 14 0.52 -10.24 -0.63
N GLU A 15 1.78 -10.09 -1.05
CA GLU A 15 2.85 -11.02 -0.70
C GLU A 15 3.19 -10.96 0.80
N VAL A 16 3.17 -9.79 1.43
CA VAL A 16 3.33 -9.71 2.89
C VAL A 16 2.14 -10.37 3.60
N LEU A 17 0.91 -10.11 3.17
CA LEU A 17 -0.29 -10.67 3.80
C LEU A 17 -0.35 -12.20 3.72
N LYS A 18 0.03 -12.77 2.57
CA LYS A 18 -0.02 -14.21 2.29
C LYS A 18 1.18 -14.97 2.84
N ASN A 19 2.38 -14.45 2.60
CA ASN A 19 3.62 -15.18 2.79
C ASN A 19 4.49 -14.59 3.92
N GLY A 20 4.09 -13.47 4.52
CA GLY A 20 4.88 -12.77 5.54
C GLY A 20 6.17 -12.16 4.99
N ASN A 21 6.32 -12.03 3.66
CA ASN A 21 7.56 -11.59 3.04
C ASN A 21 7.70 -10.06 3.03
N VAL A 22 7.94 -9.50 4.21
CA VAL A 22 8.08 -8.05 4.46
C VAL A 22 9.18 -7.40 3.62
N GLN A 23 10.22 -8.15 3.24
CA GLN A 23 11.35 -7.64 2.45
C GLN A 23 10.94 -7.17 1.04
N ILE A 24 9.89 -7.78 0.46
CA ILE A 24 9.38 -7.36 -0.85
C ILE A 24 8.85 -5.93 -0.77
N LEU A 25 8.10 -5.61 0.29
CA LEU A 25 7.54 -4.27 0.49
C LEU A 25 8.64 -3.24 0.80
N GLU A 26 9.63 -3.61 1.63
CA GLU A 26 10.80 -2.77 1.93
C GLU A 26 11.58 -2.41 0.66
N ALA A 27 11.98 -3.42 -0.12
CA ALA A 27 12.70 -3.22 -1.37
C ALA A 27 11.89 -2.42 -2.41
N PHE A 28 10.55 -2.56 -2.39
CA PHE A 28 9.68 -1.77 -3.24
C PHE A 28 9.72 -0.29 -2.89
N ILE A 29 9.54 0.05 -1.60
CA ILE A 29 9.56 1.42 -1.07
C ILE A 29 10.91 2.12 -1.30
N GLU A 30 12.01 1.37 -1.30
CA GLU A 30 13.34 1.89 -1.60
C GLU A 30 13.55 2.21 -3.08
N ARG A 31 12.97 1.41 -3.98
CA ARG A 31 13.11 1.56 -5.45
C ARG A 31 12.16 2.59 -6.06
N SER A 32 11.06 2.90 -5.37
CA SER A 32 9.93 3.65 -5.91
C SER A 32 10.13 5.17 -6.02
N THR A 33 11.34 5.64 -6.31
CA THR A 33 11.72 7.06 -6.23
C THR A 33 11.12 7.94 -7.33
N ASP A 34 10.72 7.41 -8.49
CA ASP A 34 10.42 8.25 -9.68
C ASP A 34 9.45 7.65 -10.73
N GLN A 35 8.53 6.74 -10.36
CA GLN A 35 7.67 6.10 -11.36
C GLN A 35 6.17 6.28 -11.12
N GLU A 36 5.52 7.09 -11.98
CA GLU A 36 4.06 7.19 -12.14
C GLU A 36 3.39 5.84 -12.47
N THR A 37 4.14 4.87 -13.00
CA THR A 37 3.63 3.55 -13.38
C THR A 37 3.43 2.60 -12.19
N LEU A 38 3.90 2.96 -10.99
CA LEU A 38 3.94 2.07 -9.83
C LEU A 38 2.68 2.11 -8.94
N THR A 39 1.74 2.98 -9.25
CA THR A 39 0.77 3.47 -8.26
C THR A 39 -0.69 3.39 -8.68
N HIS A 40 -0.97 2.65 -9.76
CA HIS A 40 -2.33 2.25 -10.07
C HIS A 40 -2.75 1.17 -9.10
N CYS A 41 -3.53 1.56 -8.10
CA CYS A 41 -4.05 0.69 -7.06
C CYS A 41 -5.48 0.31 -7.36
N SER A 42 -5.91 -0.88 -6.94
CA SER A 42 -7.31 -1.27 -6.98
C SER A 42 -8.11 -0.49 -5.93
N LEU A 43 -9.44 -0.56 -6.04
CA LEU A 43 -10.36 0.00 -5.04
C LEU A 43 -10.17 -0.66 -3.66
N HIS A 44 -9.63 -1.88 -3.61
CA HIS A 44 -9.39 -2.68 -2.41
C HIS A 44 -8.04 -2.41 -1.74
N PHE A 45 -7.20 -1.55 -2.33
CA PHE A 45 -5.88 -1.24 -1.78
C PHE A 45 -5.94 -0.76 -0.31
N LEU A 46 -6.93 0.08 0.01
CA LEU A 46 -7.09 0.60 1.37
C LEU A 46 -7.43 -0.50 2.38
N GLU A 47 -8.23 -1.47 1.98
CA GLU A 47 -8.61 -2.62 2.83
C GLU A 47 -7.40 -3.54 3.06
N LYS A 48 -6.61 -3.81 2.02
CA LYS A 48 -5.39 -4.62 2.14
C LYS A 48 -4.33 -3.96 3.01
N LEU A 49 -4.18 -2.64 2.87
CA LEU A 49 -3.23 -1.90 3.69
C LEU A 49 -3.65 -1.89 5.17
N ASP A 50 -4.94 -1.70 5.43
CA ASP A 50 -5.52 -1.79 6.77
C ASP A 50 -5.29 -3.18 7.38
N GLU A 51 -5.58 -4.23 6.62
CA GLU A 51 -5.32 -5.61 7.03
C GLU A 51 -3.84 -5.82 7.35
N LEU A 52 -2.93 -5.33 6.50
CA LEU A 52 -1.50 -5.45 6.71
C LEU A 52 -1.08 -4.81 8.04
N VAL A 53 -1.50 -3.56 8.27
CA VAL A 53 -1.11 -2.80 9.47
C VAL A 53 -1.71 -3.44 10.72
N CYS A 54 -3.03 -3.70 10.75
CA CYS A 54 -3.69 -4.31 11.91
C CYS A 54 -3.09 -5.68 12.25
N LYS A 55 -2.93 -6.56 11.25
CA LYS A 55 -2.34 -7.89 11.45
C LYS A 55 -0.89 -7.82 11.93
N SER A 56 -0.10 -6.87 11.41
CA SER A 56 1.28 -6.66 11.86
C SER A 56 1.34 -6.18 13.31
N LEU A 57 0.44 -5.26 13.70
CA LEU A 57 0.35 -4.77 15.07
C LEU A 57 -0.10 -5.87 16.04
N ASP A 58 -1.11 -6.66 15.68
CA ASP A 58 -1.57 -7.82 16.47
C ASP A 58 -0.44 -8.84 16.69
N GLN A 59 0.45 -8.99 15.71
CA GLN A 59 1.60 -9.88 15.76
C GLN A 59 2.84 -9.26 16.42
N ASN A 60 2.76 -8.01 16.92
CA ASN A 60 3.90 -7.22 17.40
C ASN A 60 5.03 -7.04 16.36
N ASP A 61 4.72 -7.16 15.07
CA ASP A 61 5.66 -6.86 13.98
C ASP A 61 5.63 -5.36 13.67
N ALA A 62 6.31 -4.59 14.52
CA ALA A 62 6.44 -3.15 14.35
C ALA A 62 7.13 -2.78 13.03
N LYS A 63 7.97 -3.66 12.46
CA LYS A 63 8.66 -3.41 11.19
C LYS A 63 7.67 -3.45 10.03
N ALA A 64 6.86 -4.51 9.94
CA ALA A 64 5.85 -4.64 8.90
C ALA A 64 4.79 -3.53 8.97
N ALA A 65 4.32 -3.19 10.18
CA ALA A 65 3.40 -2.07 10.39
C ALA A 65 4.00 -0.74 9.92
N SER A 66 5.25 -0.45 10.29
CA SER A 66 5.96 0.76 9.87
C SER A 66 6.14 0.84 8.36
N LEU A 67 6.39 -0.29 7.69
CA LEU A 67 6.51 -0.35 6.23
C LEU A 67 5.17 -0.10 5.51
N GLY A 68 4.06 -0.53 6.10
CA GLY A 68 2.72 -0.16 5.63
C GLY A 68 2.52 1.37 5.65
N PHE A 69 2.83 2.02 6.76
CA PHE A 69 2.76 3.48 6.86
C PHE A 69 3.78 4.20 5.97
N ALA A 70 5.00 3.67 5.86
CA ALA A 70 6.04 4.24 4.99
C ALA A 70 5.60 4.21 3.52
N SER A 71 4.88 3.15 3.10
CA SER A 71 4.29 3.07 1.76
C SER A 71 3.30 4.21 1.50
N LEU A 72 2.39 4.49 2.44
CA LEU A 72 1.48 5.63 2.33
C LEU A 72 2.22 6.97 2.30
N HIS A 73 3.21 7.16 3.17
CA HIS A 73 3.91 8.43 3.26
C HIS A 73 4.72 8.72 2.00
N LYS A 74 5.48 7.73 1.49
CA LYS A 74 6.30 7.89 0.28
C LYS A 74 5.48 7.89 -1.00
N LEU A 75 4.50 7.01 -1.12
CA LEU A 75 3.78 6.78 -2.38
C LEU A 75 2.42 7.47 -2.42
N GLY A 76 1.93 8.02 -1.32
CA GLY A 76 0.58 8.60 -1.21
C GLY A 76 0.28 9.67 -2.26
N LYS A 77 1.29 10.46 -2.67
CA LYS A 77 1.15 11.46 -3.74
C LYS A 77 1.07 10.86 -5.14
N LEU A 78 1.63 9.66 -5.30
CA LEU A 78 1.67 8.93 -6.56
C LEU A 78 0.47 7.98 -6.69
N LEU A 79 -0.15 7.54 -5.57
CA LEU A 79 -1.32 6.66 -5.55
C LEU A 79 -2.45 7.23 -6.43
N LYS A 80 -2.90 6.41 -7.39
CA LYS A 80 -4.04 6.67 -8.26
C LYS A 80 -4.92 5.42 -8.29
N LEU A 81 -6.22 5.61 -8.12
CA LEU A 81 -7.22 4.59 -8.33
C LEU A 81 -7.48 4.38 -9.83
N PRO A 82 -8.23 3.33 -10.24
CA PRO A 82 -8.51 3.06 -11.65
C PRO A 82 -9.17 4.24 -12.36
N ASP A 83 -9.98 5.02 -11.63
CA ASP A 83 -10.64 6.23 -12.12
C ASP A 83 -9.74 7.48 -12.14
N GLY A 84 -8.43 7.32 -11.90
CA GLY A 84 -7.43 8.39 -11.87
C GLY A 84 -7.44 9.25 -10.60
N GLN A 85 -8.34 8.96 -9.66
CA GLN A 85 -8.48 9.69 -8.41
C GLN A 85 -7.36 9.31 -7.43
N GLY A 86 -6.74 10.31 -6.82
CA GLY A 86 -5.57 10.12 -5.95
C GLY A 86 -5.91 9.99 -4.46
N LEU A 87 -4.98 10.44 -3.61
CA LEU A 87 -5.10 10.41 -2.14
C LEU A 87 -6.41 10.97 -1.58
N SER A 88 -7.03 11.95 -2.25
CA SER A 88 -8.31 12.53 -1.85
C SER A 88 -9.44 11.50 -1.77
N GLU A 89 -9.44 10.53 -2.70
CA GLU A 89 -10.45 9.46 -2.72
C GLU A 89 -10.18 8.45 -1.61
N PHE A 90 -8.92 8.15 -1.31
CA PHE A 90 -8.57 7.33 -0.15
C PHE A 90 -9.03 7.98 1.17
N ILE A 91 -8.88 9.30 1.29
CA ILE A 91 -9.40 10.06 2.43
C ILE A 91 -10.93 9.96 2.49
N SER A 92 -11.62 10.13 1.36
CA SER A 92 -13.08 9.99 1.28
C SER A 92 -13.56 8.59 1.66
N LYS A 93 -12.79 7.55 1.31
CA LYS A 93 -13.04 6.14 1.68
C LYS A 93 -12.61 5.78 3.10
N GLY A 94 -12.24 6.76 3.93
CA GLY A 94 -12.02 6.55 5.36
C GLY A 94 -10.57 6.24 5.76
N LEU A 95 -9.56 6.59 4.95
CA LEU A 95 -8.14 6.45 5.31
C LEU A 95 -7.82 7.08 6.68
N ILE A 96 -8.36 8.26 6.98
CA ILE A 96 -8.14 8.93 8.27
C ILE A 96 -8.73 8.13 9.43
N GLN A 97 -9.92 7.55 9.25
CA GLN A 97 -10.59 6.75 10.28
C GLN A 97 -9.80 5.50 10.62
N LYS A 98 -9.19 4.86 9.61
CA LYS A 98 -8.37 3.66 9.77
C LYS A 98 -7.04 3.92 10.49
N ILE A 99 -6.44 5.09 10.31
CA ILE A 99 -5.16 5.46 10.96
C ILE A 99 -5.35 5.98 12.40
N SER A 100 -6.56 6.40 12.77
CA SER A 100 -6.85 7.02 14.08
C SER A 100 -7.29 6.02 15.15
N LEU A 101 -7.28 4.72 14.86
CA LEU A 101 -7.67 3.63 15.77
C LEU A 101 -6.46 3.05 16.49
#